data_AF-A0A9N9GG61-F1
#
_entry.id   AF-A0A9N9GG61-F1
#
_cell.length_a   1.000
_cell.length_b   1.000
_cell.length_c   1.000
_cell.angle_alpha   90.00
_cell.angle_beta   90.00
_cell.angle_gamma   90.00
#
_symmetry.space_group_name_H-M   'P 1'
#
loop_
_entity.id
_entity.type
_entity.pdbx_description
1 polymer ?
#
loop_
_entity_poly.entity_id
_entity_poly.type
_entity_poly.pdbx_seq_one_letter_code
_entity_poly.pdbx_strand_id
1 'polypeptide(L)'
;MNCSDVPPTEAQKSLSLIKSLRSTIVQHEIEIDSLKSLNSALKSRISKLHADAADHIGGGHEAEILRGECSRLRREKEEKSNKNEILLEEVSRLRNENKNLKNENYSLQDENSNVKSENANLSLQLTKQKSTSQTDNLELKSELSALLNENSRMSNKIYAFQEEVSKLNRECEEVREERDKLLTLTKARELVDIFASMGINNNGANEEAFHNCGNCANYDLCSSCLGTPHDSTHIFLKIRSPVIISSYAPLLPQFLTLPTRTHTGITCDECGEMPIRGVRFKCVQCSDFDACENAKQFSAPDDSTVHTFKSFVKHVLYLTYKHSIEPLFITPTFNLRN
;
A
#
# COMPACT_ATOMS: atom_id res chain seq x y z
N MET A 1 26.75 10.59 47.13
CA MET A 1 25.46 10.17 46.52
C MET A 1 25.04 8.88 47.23
N ASN A 2 23.97 8.97 48.01
CA ASN A 2 23.26 7.82 48.58
C ASN A 2 22.59 7.04 47.45
N CYS A 3 22.75 5.72 47.43
CA CYS A 3 21.90 4.77 46.72
C CYS A 3 22.19 3.39 47.31
N SER A 4 21.26 2.56 47.78
CA SER A 4 19.85 2.69 48.11
C SER A 4 19.57 1.46 48.97
N ASP A 5 18.85 1.62 50.07
CA ASP A 5 18.26 0.52 50.80
C ASP A 5 17.36 -0.28 49.85
N VAL A 6 17.83 -1.46 49.43
CA VAL A 6 16.98 -2.43 48.73
C VAL A 6 16.03 -3.01 49.79
N PRO A 7 14.70 -2.82 49.68
CA PRO A 7 13.77 -3.39 50.62
C PRO A 7 13.95 -4.91 50.62
N PRO A 8 14.03 -5.57 51.80
CA PRO A 8 14.30 -6.99 51.86
C PRO A 8 13.26 -7.74 51.02
N THR A 9 13.73 -8.65 50.17
CA THR A 9 12.84 -9.47 49.34
C THR A 9 11.87 -10.23 50.24
N GLU A 10 10.69 -10.58 49.74
CA GLU A 10 9.69 -11.35 50.50
C GLU A 10 10.33 -12.57 51.18
N ALA A 11 11.25 -13.26 50.47
CA ALA A 11 12.05 -14.37 50.99
C ALA A 11 13.02 -13.99 52.13
N GLN A 12 13.64 -12.81 52.08
CA GLN A 12 14.50 -12.30 53.16
C GLN A 12 13.67 -11.92 54.41
N LYS A 13 12.48 -11.34 54.22
CA LYS A 13 11.53 -11.07 55.31
C LYS A 13 11.03 -12.38 55.95
N SER A 14 10.71 -13.39 55.13
CA SER A 14 10.33 -14.73 55.61
C SER A 14 11.46 -15.39 56.38
N LEU A 15 12.71 -15.28 55.91
CA LEU A 15 13.87 -15.86 56.60
C LEU A 15 14.17 -15.16 57.94
N SER A 16 14.04 -13.84 58.01
CA SER A 16 14.17 -13.10 59.27
C SER A 16 13.06 -13.46 60.26
N LEU A 17 11.83 -13.65 59.76
CA LEU A 17 10.69 -14.08 60.58
C LEU A 17 10.89 -15.50 61.11
N ILE A 18 11.40 -16.43 60.29
CA ILE A 18 11.74 -17.81 60.72
C ILE A 18 12.81 -17.81 61.82
N LYS A 19 13.84 -16.96 61.70
CA LYS A 19 14.88 -16.82 62.73
C LYS A 19 14.31 -16.28 64.04
N SER A 20 13.46 -15.26 63.95
CA SER A 20 12.75 -14.70 65.12
C SER A 20 11.88 -15.74 65.81
N LEU A 21 11.05 -16.46 65.04
CA LEU A 21 10.18 -17.53 65.55
C LEU A 21 10.97 -18.66 66.23
N ARG A 22 12.12 -19.07 65.66
CA ARG A 22 13.00 -20.06 66.31
C ARG A 22 13.55 -19.59 67.65
N SER A 23 13.97 -18.32 67.74
CA SER A 23 14.44 -17.74 68.99
C SER A 23 13.35 -17.75 70.06
N THR A 24 12.11 -17.42 69.68
CA THR A 24 10.96 -17.43 70.60
C THR A 24 10.61 -18.84 71.05
N ILE A 25 10.70 -19.84 70.16
CA ILE A 25 10.47 -21.26 70.52
C ILE A 25 11.47 -21.72 71.58
N VAL A 26 12.77 -21.45 71.39
CA VAL A 26 13.82 -21.82 72.37
C VAL A 26 13.58 -21.13 73.71
N GLN A 27 13.14 -19.86 73.70
CA GLN A 27 12.81 -19.15 74.93
C GLN A 27 11.65 -19.80 75.69
N HIS A 28 10.61 -20.24 74.96
CA HIS A 28 9.48 -20.95 75.57
C HIS A 28 9.85 -22.36 76.07
N GLU A 29 10.78 -23.06 75.43
CA GLU A 29 11.28 -24.36 75.91
C GLU A 29 11.99 -24.23 77.27
N ILE A 30 12.83 -23.20 77.42
CA ILE A 30 13.50 -22.89 78.70
C ILE A 30 12.47 -22.56 79.79
N GLU A 31 11.45 -21.77 79.44
CA GLU A 31 10.38 -21.40 80.38
C GLU A 31 9.55 -22.62 80.82
N ILE A 32 9.24 -23.53 79.89
CA ILE A 32 8.55 -24.79 80.18
C ILE A 32 9.36 -25.64 81.16
N ASP A 33 10.67 -25.75 80.99
CA ASP A 33 11.52 -26.56 81.88
C ASP A 33 11.67 -25.92 83.27
N SER A 34 11.74 -24.59 83.35
CA SER A 34 11.67 -23.85 84.61
C SER A 34 10.35 -24.11 85.34
N LEU A 35 9.22 -24.07 84.63
CA LEU A 35 7.90 -24.36 85.18
C LEU A 35 7.75 -25.82 85.63
N LYS A 36 8.33 -26.79 84.92
CA LYS A 36 8.37 -28.20 85.36
C LYS A 36 9.15 -28.36 86.67
N SER A 37 10.29 -27.69 86.80
CA SER A 37 11.09 -27.69 88.03
C SER A 37 10.31 -27.10 89.20
N LEU A 38 9.68 -25.93 89.01
CA LEU A 38 8.83 -25.30 90.02
C LEU A 38 7.65 -26.20 90.43
N ASN A 39 7.03 -26.89 89.46
CA ASN A 39 5.93 -27.82 89.73
C ASN A 39 6.40 -29.03 90.57
N SER A 40 7.61 -29.53 90.32
CA SER A 40 8.20 -30.59 91.16
C SER A 40 8.44 -30.14 92.61
N ALA A 41 8.92 -28.89 92.79
CA ALA A 41 9.14 -28.30 94.11
C ALA A 41 7.81 -28.05 94.84
N LEU A 42 6.79 -27.55 94.15
CA LEU A 42 5.45 -27.36 94.70
C LEU A 42 4.80 -28.69 95.12
N LYS A 43 4.96 -29.76 94.32
CA LYS A 43 4.50 -31.10 94.71
C LYS A 43 5.13 -31.58 96.01
N SER A 44 6.45 -31.43 96.16
CA SER A 44 7.16 -31.79 97.39
C SER A 44 6.66 -30.98 98.60
N ARG A 45 6.39 -29.69 98.40
CA ARG A 45 5.92 -28.79 99.46
C ARG A 45 4.47 -29.08 99.88
N ILE A 46 3.59 -29.43 98.93
CA ILE A 46 2.22 -29.90 99.22
C ILE A 46 2.26 -31.20 100.03
N SER A 47 3.15 -32.14 99.70
CA SER A 47 3.30 -33.39 100.46
C SER A 47 3.73 -33.15 101.90
N LYS A 48 4.59 -32.17 102.17
CA LYS A 48 4.96 -31.77 103.54
C LYS A 48 3.80 -31.15 104.30
N LEU A 49 3.09 -30.18 103.70
CA LEU A 49 1.94 -29.54 104.34
C LEU A 49 0.81 -30.54 104.64
N HIS A 50 0.62 -31.56 103.80
CA HIS A 50 -0.32 -32.65 104.09
C HIS A 50 0.10 -33.50 105.29
N ALA A 51 1.40 -33.74 105.49
CA ALA A 51 1.91 -34.45 106.66
C ALA A 51 1.73 -33.61 107.94
N ASP A 52 2.04 -32.31 107.87
CA ASP A 52 1.88 -31.37 108.99
C ASP A 52 0.40 -31.18 109.37
N ALA A 53 -0.51 -31.22 108.39
CA ALA A 53 -1.95 -31.17 108.63
C ALA A 53 -2.52 -32.44 109.27
N ALA A 54 -1.85 -33.59 109.10
CA ALA A 54 -2.26 -34.85 109.73
C ALA A 54 -1.98 -34.88 111.25
N ASP A 55 -0.97 -34.12 111.72
CA ASP A 55 -0.61 -34.01 113.13
C ASP A 55 -1.48 -33.00 113.92
N HIS A 56 -2.18 -32.10 113.23
CA HIS A 56 -3.05 -31.08 113.84
C HIS A 56 -4.54 -31.47 113.84
N ILE A 57 -4.91 -32.58 114.49
CA ILE A 57 -6.34 -32.93 114.76
C ILE A 57 -6.89 -32.09 115.95
N GLY A 58 -6.83 -30.77 115.79
CA GLY A 58 -7.46 -29.77 116.66
C GLY A 58 -7.98 -28.52 115.90
N GLY A 59 -7.78 -28.41 114.58
CA GLY A 59 -7.97 -27.17 113.79
C GLY A 59 -9.10 -27.18 112.75
N GLY A 60 -10.37 -27.28 113.19
CA GLY A 60 -11.52 -27.36 112.27
C GLY A 60 -11.70 -26.17 111.31
N HIS A 61 -11.38 -24.94 111.75
CA HIS A 61 -11.54 -23.75 110.91
C HIS A 61 -10.44 -23.59 109.86
N GLU A 62 -9.19 -23.91 110.24
CA GLU A 62 -8.03 -23.85 109.36
C GLU A 62 -8.10 -24.95 108.27
N ALA A 63 -8.62 -26.12 108.62
CA ALA A 63 -8.93 -27.17 107.65
C ALA A 63 -10.00 -26.75 106.60
N GLU A 64 -10.99 -25.93 106.98
CA GLU A 64 -12.02 -25.39 106.07
C GLU A 64 -11.42 -24.39 105.08
N ILE A 65 -10.54 -23.49 105.56
CA ILE A 65 -9.83 -22.52 104.73
C ILE A 65 -8.93 -23.24 103.72
N LEU A 66 -8.15 -24.23 104.18
CA LEU A 66 -7.28 -25.03 103.31
C LEU A 66 -8.08 -25.86 102.28
N ARG A 67 -9.27 -26.37 102.64
CA ARG A 67 -10.19 -27.01 101.67
C ARG A 67 -10.69 -26.03 100.60
N GLY A 68 -11.04 -24.81 100.99
CA GLY A 68 -11.43 -23.75 100.07
C GLY A 68 -10.31 -23.39 99.09
N GLU A 69 -9.09 -23.25 99.60
CA GLU A 69 -7.92 -22.94 98.79
C GLU A 69 -7.54 -24.10 97.84
N CYS A 70 -7.60 -25.35 98.30
CA CYS A 70 -7.42 -26.53 97.43
C CYS A 70 -8.45 -26.58 96.30
N SER A 71 -9.70 -26.20 96.57
CA SER A 71 -10.76 -26.15 95.56
C SER A 71 -10.50 -25.07 94.50
N ARG A 72 -10.06 -23.88 94.93
CA ARG A 72 -9.65 -22.79 94.02
C ARG A 72 -8.49 -23.21 93.12
N LEU A 73 -7.43 -23.79 93.70
CA LEU A 73 -6.25 -24.24 92.97
C LEU A 73 -6.57 -25.35 91.96
N ARG A 74 -7.49 -26.28 92.30
CA ARG A 74 -7.98 -27.29 91.35
C ARG A 74 -8.68 -26.65 90.15
N ARG A 75 -9.56 -25.67 90.38
CA ARG A 75 -10.26 -24.98 89.30
C ARG A 75 -9.30 -24.20 88.39
N GLU A 76 -8.32 -23.52 88.97
CA GLU A 76 -7.27 -22.82 88.21
C GLU A 76 -6.42 -23.80 87.39
N LYS A 77 -6.06 -24.96 87.96
CA LYS A 77 -5.35 -26.02 87.23
C LYS A 77 -6.16 -26.55 86.05
N GLU A 78 -7.46 -26.81 86.25
CA GLU A 78 -8.38 -27.27 85.19
C GLU A 78 -8.45 -26.26 84.04
N GLU A 79 -8.65 -24.98 84.36
CA GLU A 79 -8.74 -23.91 83.37
C GLU A 79 -7.45 -23.76 82.55
N LYS A 80 -6.29 -23.88 83.21
CA LYS A 80 -4.99 -23.85 82.52
C LYS A 80 -4.77 -25.10 81.67
N SER A 81 -5.25 -26.27 82.11
CA SER A 81 -5.20 -27.51 81.34
C SER A 81 -5.99 -27.37 80.04
N ASN A 82 -7.23 -26.87 80.11
CA ASN A 82 -8.07 -26.68 78.93
C ASN A 82 -7.47 -25.66 77.94
N LYS A 83 -6.88 -24.58 78.46
CA LYS A 83 -6.15 -23.60 77.62
C LYS A 83 -4.95 -24.24 76.92
N ASN A 84 -4.20 -25.09 77.61
CA ASN A 84 -3.06 -25.79 77.02
C ASN A 84 -3.49 -26.74 75.89
N GLU A 85 -4.63 -27.43 76.04
CA GLU A 85 -5.15 -28.33 75.01
C GLU A 85 -5.51 -27.56 73.72
N ILE A 86 -6.26 -26.45 73.86
CA ILE A 86 -6.59 -25.58 72.72
C ILE A 86 -5.34 -25.04 72.03
N LEU A 87 -4.33 -24.63 72.80
CA LEU A 87 -3.07 -24.12 72.24
C LEU A 87 -2.29 -25.23 71.50
N LEU A 88 -2.32 -26.48 71.98
CA LEU A 88 -1.68 -27.61 71.30
C LEU A 88 -2.35 -27.94 69.95
N GLU A 89 -3.68 -27.85 69.89
CA GLU A 89 -4.42 -28.00 68.63
C GLU A 89 -4.05 -26.88 67.64
N GLU A 90 -4.01 -25.63 68.11
CA GLU A 90 -3.64 -24.48 67.27
C GLU A 90 -2.22 -24.61 66.70
N VAL A 91 -1.25 -25.00 67.53
CA VAL A 91 0.14 -25.24 67.09
C VAL A 91 0.18 -26.35 66.04
N SER A 92 -0.62 -27.40 66.20
CA SER A 92 -0.68 -28.50 65.23
C SER A 92 -1.26 -28.05 63.90
N ARG A 93 -2.32 -27.23 63.94
CA ARG A 93 -2.92 -26.60 62.74
C ARG A 93 -1.91 -25.73 62.01
N LEU A 94 -1.25 -24.80 62.72
CA LEU A 94 -0.26 -23.89 62.14
C LEU A 94 0.96 -24.61 61.56
N ARG A 95 1.36 -25.76 62.14
CA ARG A 95 2.42 -26.61 61.58
C ARG A 95 2.02 -27.22 60.24
N ASN A 96 0.80 -27.72 60.14
CA ASN A 96 0.28 -28.28 58.88
C ASN A 96 0.16 -27.22 57.80
N GLU A 97 -0.35 -26.03 58.15
CA GLU A 97 -0.45 -24.90 57.22
C GLU A 97 0.94 -24.45 56.74
N ASN A 98 1.91 -24.32 57.64
CA ASN A 98 3.30 -24.02 57.26
C ASN A 98 3.90 -25.08 56.32
N LYS A 99 3.56 -26.34 56.50
CA LYS A 99 4.01 -27.42 55.61
C LYS A 99 3.40 -27.25 54.22
N ASN A 100 2.10 -26.95 54.14
CA ASN A 100 1.41 -26.74 52.87
C ASN A 100 1.98 -25.53 52.13
N LEU A 101 2.12 -24.39 52.81
CA LEU A 101 2.68 -23.16 52.24
C LEU A 101 4.13 -23.35 51.75
N LYS A 102 4.93 -24.17 52.42
CA LYS A 102 6.28 -24.52 51.95
C LYS A 102 6.25 -25.31 50.64
N ASN A 103 5.36 -26.30 50.55
CA ASN A 103 5.23 -27.11 49.33
C ASN A 103 4.78 -26.25 48.14
N GLU A 104 3.80 -25.38 48.36
CA GLU A 104 3.34 -24.42 47.36
C GLU A 104 4.47 -23.48 46.92
N ASN A 105 5.26 -22.96 47.87
CA ASN A 105 6.43 -22.14 47.55
C ASN A 105 7.44 -22.87 46.66
N TYR A 106 7.72 -24.15 46.94
CA TYR A 106 8.63 -24.94 46.10
C TYR A 106 8.07 -25.14 44.69
N SER A 107 6.77 -25.40 44.54
CA SER A 107 6.12 -25.51 43.24
C SER A 107 6.21 -24.21 42.44
N LEU A 108 5.88 -23.08 43.07
CA LEU A 108 5.97 -21.75 42.44
C LEU A 108 7.41 -21.37 42.07
N GLN A 109 8.39 -21.79 42.86
CA GLN A 109 9.81 -21.58 42.53
C GLN A 109 10.22 -22.36 41.27
N ASP A 110 9.77 -23.59 41.13
CA ASP A 110 10.03 -24.41 39.94
C ASP A 110 9.38 -23.80 38.70
N GLU A 111 8.10 -23.45 38.77
CA GLU A 111 7.38 -22.78 37.68
C GLU A 111 8.07 -21.48 37.25
N ASN A 112 8.48 -20.65 38.20
CA ASN A 112 9.20 -19.41 37.91
C ASN A 112 10.56 -19.68 37.25
N SER A 113 11.25 -20.77 37.62
CA SER A 113 12.49 -21.17 36.98
C SER A 113 12.28 -21.58 35.52
N ASN A 114 11.20 -22.33 35.26
CA ASN A 114 10.80 -22.76 33.91
C ASN A 114 10.45 -21.55 33.04
N VAL A 115 9.60 -20.64 33.51
CA VAL A 115 9.22 -19.41 32.79
C VAL A 115 10.44 -18.53 32.50
N LYS A 116 11.39 -18.42 33.44
CA LYS A 116 12.63 -17.68 33.20
C LYS A 116 13.46 -18.28 32.07
N SER A 117 13.57 -19.61 32.02
CA SER A 117 14.30 -20.31 30.97
C SER A 117 13.63 -20.12 29.59
N GLU A 118 12.30 -20.18 29.55
CA GLU A 118 11.52 -19.97 28.33
C GLU A 118 11.66 -18.53 27.82
N ASN A 119 11.54 -17.55 28.70
CA ASN A 119 11.76 -16.14 28.37
C ASN A 119 13.18 -15.87 27.82
N ALA A 120 14.20 -16.53 28.38
CA ALA A 120 15.57 -16.43 27.87
C ALA A 120 15.69 -17.01 26.45
N ASN A 121 15.06 -18.16 26.19
CA ASN A 121 15.05 -18.77 24.86
C ASN A 121 14.31 -17.89 23.83
N LEU A 122 13.12 -17.41 24.18
CA LEU A 122 12.33 -16.50 23.32
C LEU A 122 13.12 -15.22 23.01
N SER A 123 13.81 -14.65 24.00
CA SER A 123 14.66 -13.46 23.80
C SER A 123 15.82 -13.74 22.83
N LEU A 124 16.43 -14.93 22.91
CA LEU A 124 17.48 -15.35 22.00
C LEU A 124 16.95 -15.53 20.57
N GLN A 125 15.80 -16.19 20.41
CA GLN A 125 15.15 -16.38 19.11
C GLN A 125 14.80 -15.04 18.47
N LEU A 126 14.21 -14.12 19.23
CA LEU A 126 13.87 -12.78 18.76
C LEU A 126 15.10 -12.01 18.29
N THR A 127 16.19 -12.08 19.05
CA THR A 127 17.45 -11.41 18.70
C THR A 127 18.05 -11.99 17.42
N LYS A 128 18.03 -13.33 17.27
CA LYS A 128 18.49 -14.01 16.07
C LYS A 128 17.66 -13.59 14.85
N GLN A 129 16.33 -13.68 14.95
CA GLN A 129 15.43 -13.30 13.85
C GLN A 129 15.61 -11.84 13.45
N LYS A 130 15.76 -10.93 14.42
CA LYS A 130 16.04 -9.52 14.17
C LYS A 130 17.34 -9.33 13.39
N SER A 131 18.40 -10.03 13.76
CA SER A 131 19.70 -9.93 13.07
C SER A 131 19.64 -10.47 11.63
N THR A 132 18.91 -11.56 11.39
CA THR A 132 18.68 -12.10 10.05
C THR A 132 17.92 -11.10 9.19
N SER A 133 16.76 -10.63 9.65
CA SER A 133 15.96 -9.67 8.89
C SER A 133 16.70 -8.35 8.63
N GLN A 134 17.57 -7.91 9.55
CA GLN A 134 18.39 -6.73 9.33
C GLN A 134 19.46 -6.95 8.24
N THR A 135 20.03 -8.15 8.16
CA THR A 135 21.00 -8.52 7.12
C THR A 135 20.31 -8.58 5.76
N ASP A 136 19.17 -9.26 5.67
CA ASP A 136 18.37 -9.36 4.44
C ASP A 136 17.95 -7.97 3.94
N ASN A 137 17.59 -7.06 4.85
CA ASN A 137 17.20 -5.70 4.50
C ASN A 137 18.38 -4.89 3.91
N LEU A 138 19.60 -5.10 4.41
CA LEU A 138 20.80 -4.46 3.87
C LEU A 138 21.13 -5.00 2.48
N GLU A 139 21.00 -6.32 2.28
CA GLU A 139 21.23 -6.97 1.00
C GLU A 139 20.24 -6.49 -0.07
N LEU A 140 18.94 -6.48 0.25
CA LEU A 140 17.90 -5.97 -0.65
C LEU A 140 18.09 -4.49 -0.99
N LYS A 141 18.54 -3.67 -0.04
CA LYS A 141 18.86 -2.25 -0.31
C LYS A 141 20.04 -2.12 -1.28
N SER A 142 21.07 -2.96 -1.13
CA SER A 142 22.20 -3.00 -2.05
C SER A 142 21.75 -3.40 -3.45
N GLU A 143 20.95 -4.46 -3.57
CA GLU A 143 20.41 -4.93 -4.85
C GLU A 143 19.54 -3.87 -5.53
N LEU A 144 18.65 -3.22 -4.78
CA LEU A 144 17.83 -2.12 -5.29
C LEU A 144 18.70 -0.97 -5.83
N SER A 145 19.78 -0.63 -5.13
CA SER A 145 20.71 0.42 -5.60
C SER A 145 21.42 0.04 -6.90
N ALA A 146 21.79 -1.24 -7.05
CA ALA A 146 22.42 -1.75 -8.27
C ALA A 146 21.45 -1.69 -9.45
N LEU A 147 20.20 -2.13 -9.26
CA LEU A 147 19.15 -2.08 -10.28
C LEU A 147 18.80 -0.65 -10.70
N LEU A 148 18.75 0.30 -9.75
CA LEU A 148 18.52 1.71 -10.07
C LEU A 148 19.65 2.29 -10.94
N ASN A 149 20.90 1.95 -10.63
CA ASN A 149 22.05 2.36 -11.44
C ASN A 149 22.00 1.75 -12.84
N GLU A 150 21.64 0.47 -12.95
CA GLU A 150 21.47 -0.20 -14.25
C GLU A 150 20.33 0.43 -15.05
N ASN A 151 19.19 0.72 -14.43
CA ASN A 151 18.07 1.38 -15.09
C ASN A 151 18.48 2.77 -15.62
N SER A 152 19.19 3.56 -14.81
CA SER A 152 19.74 4.85 -15.25
C SER A 152 20.67 4.70 -16.46
N ARG A 153 21.55 3.68 -16.43
CA ARG A 153 22.43 3.37 -17.56
C ARG A 153 21.64 3.00 -18.82
N MET A 154 20.57 2.22 -18.68
CA MET A 154 19.72 1.83 -19.79
C MET A 154 18.92 3.01 -20.34
N SER A 155 18.38 3.89 -19.49
CA SER A 155 17.75 5.14 -19.90
C SER A 155 18.71 6.00 -20.73
N ASN A 156 19.96 6.15 -20.29
CA ASN A 156 20.97 6.92 -21.04
C ASN A 156 21.25 6.31 -22.43
N LYS A 157 21.31 4.97 -22.54
CA LYS A 157 21.45 4.29 -23.84
C LYS A 157 20.24 4.53 -24.74
N ILE A 158 19.03 4.50 -24.18
CA ILE A 158 17.80 4.78 -24.94
C ILE A 158 17.84 6.20 -25.51
N TYR A 159 18.24 7.19 -24.72
CA TYR A 159 18.38 8.57 -25.20
C TYR A 159 19.42 8.69 -26.32
N ALA A 160 20.58 8.02 -26.19
CA ALA A 160 21.60 8.02 -27.24
C ALA A 160 21.07 7.38 -28.54
N PHE A 161 20.39 6.24 -28.46
CA PHE A 161 19.79 5.59 -29.64
C PHE A 161 18.68 6.44 -30.27
N GLN A 162 17.87 7.15 -29.47
CA GLN A 162 16.86 8.08 -29.99
C GLN A 162 17.50 9.23 -30.78
N GLU A 163 18.65 9.73 -30.34
CA GLU A 163 19.41 10.74 -31.05
C GLU A 163 19.96 10.19 -32.39
N GLU A 164 20.53 8.98 -32.37
CA GLU A 164 21.01 8.30 -33.59
C GLU A 164 19.88 8.07 -34.61
N VAL A 165 18.73 7.58 -34.17
CA VAL A 165 17.54 7.40 -35.02
C VAL A 165 17.09 8.74 -35.60
N SER A 166 17.09 9.81 -34.81
CA SER A 166 16.72 11.14 -35.29
C SER A 166 17.66 11.65 -36.38
N LYS A 167 18.96 11.36 -36.25
CA LYS A 167 19.96 11.69 -37.27
C LYS A 167 19.73 10.90 -38.55
N LEU A 168 19.58 9.58 -38.44
CA LEU A 168 19.34 8.70 -39.59
C LEU A 168 18.04 9.07 -40.34
N ASN A 169 16.99 9.46 -39.61
CA ASN A 169 15.75 9.90 -40.22
C ASN A 169 15.94 11.17 -41.09
N ARG A 170 16.73 12.14 -40.61
CA ARG A 170 17.07 13.34 -41.38
C ARG A 170 17.84 12.99 -42.64
N GLU A 171 18.86 12.14 -42.53
CA GLU A 171 19.63 11.66 -43.69
C GLU A 171 18.72 10.95 -44.71
N CYS A 172 17.76 10.13 -44.24
CA CYS A 172 16.79 9.48 -45.12
C CYS A 172 15.80 10.45 -45.78
N GLU A 173 15.46 11.57 -45.12
CA GLU A 173 14.64 12.63 -45.70
C GLU A 173 15.40 13.38 -46.80
N GLU A 174 16.66 13.74 -46.56
CA GLU A 174 17.52 14.40 -47.55
C GLU A 174 17.66 13.55 -48.83
N VAL A 175 17.94 12.24 -48.67
CA VAL A 175 18.03 11.31 -49.81
C VAL A 175 16.70 11.16 -50.52
N ARG A 176 15.56 11.16 -49.80
CA ARG A 176 14.23 11.11 -50.41
C ARG A 176 13.92 12.36 -51.24
N GLU A 177 14.29 13.54 -50.74
CA GLU A 177 14.11 14.79 -51.50
C GLU A 177 14.96 14.80 -52.78
N GLU A 178 16.20 14.32 -52.71
CA GLU A 178 17.06 14.21 -53.89
C GLU A 178 16.50 13.23 -54.93
N ARG A 179 16.03 12.06 -54.48
CA ARG A 179 15.32 11.10 -55.32
C ARG A 179 14.10 11.73 -56.00
N ASP A 180 13.28 12.48 -55.26
CA ASP A 180 12.06 13.09 -55.79
C ASP A 180 12.38 14.16 -56.84
N LYS A 181 13.43 14.98 -56.63
CA LYS A 181 13.94 15.93 -57.64
C LYS A 181 14.36 15.22 -58.94
N LEU A 182 15.13 14.13 -58.81
CA LEU A 182 15.56 13.34 -59.97
C LEU A 182 14.36 12.73 -60.71
N LEU A 183 13.38 12.20 -59.99
CA LEU A 183 12.17 11.64 -60.59
C LEU A 183 11.38 12.68 -61.38
N THR A 184 11.25 13.91 -60.86
CA THR A 184 10.60 15.02 -61.58
C THR A 184 11.36 15.39 -62.86
N LEU A 185 12.69 15.44 -62.81
CA LEU A 185 13.52 15.72 -64.00
C LEU A 185 13.38 14.62 -65.05
N THR A 186 13.37 13.35 -64.66
CA THR A 186 13.17 12.22 -65.58
C THR A 186 11.79 12.30 -66.25
N LYS A 187 10.72 12.54 -65.49
CA LYS A 187 9.37 12.70 -66.05
C LYS A 187 9.26 13.90 -67.01
N ALA A 188 9.90 15.02 -66.67
CA ALA A 188 9.93 16.20 -67.55
C ALA A 188 10.63 15.88 -68.88
N ARG A 189 11.74 15.13 -68.83
CA ARG A 189 12.46 14.68 -70.04
C ARG A 189 11.62 13.76 -70.90
N GLU A 190 10.96 12.75 -70.31
CA GLU A 190 10.06 11.85 -71.03
C GLU A 190 8.94 12.61 -71.76
N LEU A 191 8.35 13.64 -71.11
CA LEU A 191 7.33 14.48 -71.75
C LEU A 191 7.88 15.28 -72.94
N VAL A 192 9.08 15.86 -72.82
CA VAL A 192 9.74 16.57 -73.93
C VAL A 192 9.98 15.64 -75.11
N ASP A 193 10.44 14.42 -74.87
CA ASP A 193 10.68 13.40 -75.90
C ASP A 193 9.36 12.98 -76.59
N ILE A 194 8.27 12.83 -75.81
CA ILE A 194 6.93 12.55 -76.35
C ILE A 194 6.45 13.71 -77.24
N PHE A 195 6.50 14.96 -76.76
CA PHE A 195 6.06 16.12 -77.55
C PHE A 195 6.87 16.29 -78.85
N ALA A 196 8.18 16.01 -78.80
CA ALA A 196 9.03 15.99 -79.99
C ALA A 196 8.61 14.89 -80.99
N SER A 197 8.24 13.70 -80.51
CA SER A 197 7.76 12.60 -81.36
C SER A 197 6.40 12.88 -82.01
N MET A 198 5.56 13.72 -81.39
CA MET A 198 4.24 14.13 -81.89
C MET A 198 4.30 15.34 -82.84
N GLY A 199 5.49 15.88 -83.12
CA GLY A 199 5.67 17.00 -84.05
C GLY A 199 5.13 18.34 -83.55
N ILE A 200 4.91 18.49 -82.24
CA ILE A 200 4.41 19.73 -81.62
C ILE A 200 5.60 20.64 -81.29
N ASN A 201 5.85 21.62 -82.14
CA ASN A 201 6.84 22.69 -81.94
C ASN A 201 6.16 23.93 -81.34
N ASN A 202 6.65 24.38 -80.18
CA ASN A 202 6.11 25.45 -79.32
C ASN A 202 6.20 26.86 -79.93
N ASN A 203 5.56 27.09 -81.07
CA ASN A 203 5.40 28.42 -81.65
C ASN A 203 3.91 28.81 -81.67
N GLY A 204 3.39 29.27 -80.53
CA GLY A 204 2.11 30.00 -80.45
C GLY A 204 1.05 29.37 -79.55
N ALA A 205 1.00 29.79 -78.28
CA ALA A 205 -0.11 29.49 -77.37
C ALA A 205 -1.15 30.63 -77.42
N ASN A 206 -2.39 30.33 -77.84
CA ASN A 206 -3.54 31.22 -77.68
C ASN A 206 -4.34 30.82 -76.42
N GLU A 207 -4.62 31.80 -75.56
CA GLU A 207 -5.21 31.68 -74.22
C GLU A 207 -6.76 31.59 -74.24
N GLU A 208 -7.35 30.46 -74.62
CA GLU A 208 -8.76 30.19 -74.33
C GLU A 208 -8.90 29.26 -73.11
N ALA A 209 -9.65 29.70 -72.08
CA ALA A 209 -9.82 28.94 -70.85
C ALA A 209 -10.93 27.88 -70.97
N PHE A 210 -10.62 26.64 -70.58
CA PHE A 210 -11.53 25.50 -70.55
C PHE A 210 -12.02 25.25 -69.11
N HIS A 211 -13.26 24.80 -68.92
CA HIS A 211 -13.85 24.52 -67.61
C HIS A 211 -14.20 23.04 -67.50
N ASN A 212 -13.78 22.37 -66.43
CA ASN A 212 -14.06 20.94 -66.19
C ASN A 212 -14.99 20.79 -64.97
N CYS A 213 -15.94 19.85 -65.03
CA CYS A 213 -16.77 19.48 -63.89
C CYS A 213 -16.01 18.55 -62.96
N GLY A 214 -15.71 19.01 -61.73
CA GLY A 214 -14.95 18.23 -60.76
C GLY A 214 -15.66 16.95 -60.29
N ASN A 215 -16.98 16.88 -60.40
CA ASN A 215 -17.80 15.76 -59.90
C ASN A 215 -18.11 14.70 -60.97
N CYS A 216 -17.81 14.98 -62.25
CA CYS A 216 -18.08 14.07 -63.35
C CYS A 216 -16.77 13.68 -64.04
N ALA A 217 -16.68 12.43 -64.48
CA ALA A 217 -15.59 12.03 -65.38
C ALA A 217 -15.88 12.57 -66.78
N ASN A 218 -14.94 13.28 -67.38
CA ASN A 218 -14.95 13.72 -68.79
C ASN A 218 -16.10 14.67 -69.18
N TYR A 219 -16.42 15.64 -68.31
CA TYR A 219 -17.38 16.69 -68.66
C TYR A 219 -16.71 18.06 -68.66
N ASP A 220 -16.45 18.58 -69.86
CA ASP A 220 -15.80 19.86 -70.11
C ASP A 220 -16.76 20.84 -70.80
N LEU A 221 -16.72 22.11 -70.38
CA LEU A 221 -17.47 23.21 -70.96
C LEU A 221 -16.51 24.30 -71.44
N CYS A 222 -16.77 24.84 -72.62
CA CYS A 222 -16.12 26.07 -73.06
C CYS A 222 -16.73 27.29 -72.33
N SER A 223 -16.05 28.43 -72.42
CA SER A 223 -16.47 29.66 -71.72
C SER A 223 -17.88 30.14 -72.11
N SER A 224 -18.40 29.82 -73.30
CA SER A 224 -19.76 30.18 -73.73
C SER A 224 -20.85 29.22 -73.25
N CYS A 225 -20.48 28.01 -72.79
CA CYS A 225 -21.42 27.02 -72.26
C CYS A 225 -21.50 27.05 -70.73
N LEU A 226 -20.70 27.90 -70.07
CA LEU A 226 -20.72 28.09 -68.62
C LEU A 226 -22.06 28.76 -68.22
N GLY A 227 -22.99 27.97 -67.70
CA GLY A 227 -24.31 28.46 -67.28
C GLY A 227 -25.48 27.53 -67.64
N THR A 228 -25.25 26.49 -68.45
CA THR A 228 -26.24 25.44 -68.69
C THR A 228 -26.17 24.40 -67.56
N PRO A 229 -27.24 24.18 -66.78
CA PRO A 229 -27.21 23.22 -65.70
C PRO A 229 -27.24 21.80 -66.26
N HIS A 230 -26.22 20.99 -65.94
CA HIS A 230 -26.30 19.53 -66.05
C HIS A 230 -26.63 18.91 -64.69
N ASP A 231 -26.16 19.52 -63.60
CA ASP A 231 -26.57 19.29 -62.21
C ASP A 231 -26.24 20.56 -61.38
N SER A 232 -27.15 21.01 -60.51
CA SER A 232 -26.97 22.22 -59.69
C SER A 232 -26.05 22.02 -58.47
N THR A 233 -25.67 20.78 -58.17
CA THR A 233 -24.82 20.41 -57.03
C THR A 233 -23.35 20.20 -57.42
N HIS A 234 -23.03 20.28 -58.72
CA HIS A 234 -21.69 20.03 -59.26
C HIS A 234 -20.82 21.29 -59.36
N ILE A 235 -19.53 21.15 -59.06
CA ILE A 235 -18.56 22.26 -59.05
C ILE A 235 -17.78 22.29 -60.37
N PHE A 236 -17.68 23.47 -61.00
CA PHE A 236 -16.87 23.70 -62.20
C PHE A 236 -15.56 24.41 -61.87
N LEU A 237 -14.45 23.85 -62.38
CA LEU A 237 -13.09 24.36 -62.20
C LEU A 237 -12.61 25.01 -63.49
N LYS A 238 -12.11 26.25 -63.42
CA LYS A 238 -11.49 26.94 -64.56
C LYS A 238 -10.03 26.50 -64.70
N ILE A 239 -9.69 25.87 -65.82
CA ILE A 239 -8.35 25.35 -66.12
C ILE A 239 -7.71 26.23 -67.20
N ARG A 240 -6.60 26.88 -66.86
CA ARG A 240 -5.89 27.85 -67.72
C ARG A 240 -4.76 27.25 -68.58
N SER A 241 -4.42 25.98 -68.38
CA SER A 241 -3.37 25.28 -69.13
C SER A 241 -3.83 23.85 -69.37
N PRO A 242 -3.63 23.26 -70.57
CA PRO A 242 -4.10 21.91 -70.85
C PRO A 242 -3.47 20.92 -69.86
N VAL A 243 -4.31 20.34 -69.01
CA VAL A 243 -3.97 19.20 -68.15
C VAL A 243 -4.51 17.97 -68.87
N ILE A 244 -3.64 17.05 -69.29
CA ILE A 244 -4.08 15.76 -69.81
C ILE A 244 -4.58 14.95 -68.60
N ILE A 245 -5.89 15.01 -68.33
CA ILE A 245 -6.54 14.21 -67.29
C ILE A 245 -6.78 12.82 -67.88
N SER A 246 -5.77 11.95 -67.82
CA SER A 246 -5.85 10.55 -68.26
C SER A 246 -6.53 9.64 -67.22
N SER A 247 -7.62 10.10 -66.60
CA SER A 247 -8.35 9.30 -65.62
C SER A 247 -9.85 9.43 -65.85
N TYR A 248 -10.53 8.31 -66.11
CA TYR A 248 -12.00 8.18 -66.13
C TYR A 248 -12.64 8.38 -64.74
N ALA A 249 -11.96 9.06 -63.82
CA ALA A 249 -12.37 9.32 -62.46
C ALA A 249 -12.67 10.82 -62.29
N PRO A 250 -13.75 11.18 -61.57
CA PRO A 250 -14.01 12.58 -61.24
C PRO A 250 -12.86 13.15 -60.41
N LEU A 251 -12.51 14.42 -60.67
CA LEU A 251 -11.40 15.11 -59.99
C LEU A 251 -11.67 15.36 -58.50
N LEU A 252 -12.94 15.40 -58.11
CA LEU A 252 -13.40 15.53 -56.74
C LEU A 252 -14.02 14.20 -56.28
N PRO A 253 -13.66 13.69 -55.09
CA PRO A 253 -14.32 12.52 -54.54
C PRO A 253 -15.81 12.82 -54.29
N GLN A 254 -16.66 11.81 -54.51
CA GLN A 254 -18.07 11.87 -54.14
C GLN A 254 -18.13 12.15 -52.63
N PHE A 255 -18.85 13.20 -52.20
CA PHE A 255 -19.03 13.53 -50.78
C PHE A 255 -19.90 12.44 -50.12
N LEU A 256 -19.33 11.26 -49.92
CA LEU A 256 -19.89 10.21 -49.11
C LEU A 256 -19.76 10.70 -47.67
N THR A 257 -20.90 11.08 -47.11
CA THR A 257 -21.10 11.25 -45.68
C THR A 257 -20.78 9.91 -44.99
N LEU A 258 -19.49 9.69 -44.71
CA LEU A 258 -19.01 8.51 -44.00
C LEU A 258 -19.53 8.51 -42.55
N PRO A 259 -19.69 7.33 -41.93
CA PRO A 259 -20.52 7.14 -40.76
C PRO A 259 -20.03 7.98 -39.58
N THR A 260 -21.02 8.57 -38.90
CA THR A 260 -20.90 9.45 -37.74
C THR A 260 -20.02 8.81 -36.67
N ARG A 261 -18.80 9.34 -36.50
CA ARG A 261 -17.93 8.94 -35.39
C ARG A 261 -18.60 9.38 -34.08
N THR A 262 -18.65 8.47 -33.11
CA THR A 262 -19.19 8.74 -31.78
C THR A 262 -18.04 9.01 -30.81
N HIS A 263 -18.06 10.17 -30.17
CA HIS A 263 -17.07 10.61 -29.20
C HIS A 263 -17.54 10.31 -27.77
N THR A 264 -17.33 9.06 -27.33
CA THR A 264 -17.76 8.57 -26.01
C THR A 264 -17.08 9.30 -24.85
N GLY A 265 -17.86 9.68 -23.83
CA GLY A 265 -17.35 10.38 -22.64
C GLY A 265 -17.17 11.89 -22.81
N ILE A 266 -17.68 12.46 -23.91
CA ILE A 266 -17.61 13.89 -24.21
C ILE A 266 -19.03 14.40 -24.45
N THR A 267 -19.35 15.53 -23.83
CA THR A 267 -20.65 16.20 -23.88
C THR A 267 -20.52 17.48 -24.68
N CYS A 268 -21.51 17.79 -25.51
CA CYS A 268 -21.60 19.11 -26.14
C CYS A 268 -22.04 20.15 -25.10
N ASP A 269 -21.25 21.21 -24.90
CA ASP A 269 -21.56 22.26 -23.92
C ASP A 269 -22.73 23.16 -24.35
N GLU A 270 -23.06 23.21 -25.64
CA GLU A 270 -24.17 24.02 -26.17
C GLU A 270 -25.52 23.30 -26.16
N CYS A 271 -25.56 22.02 -26.54
CA CYS A 271 -26.82 21.27 -26.66
C CYS A 271 -26.97 20.12 -25.64
N GLY A 272 -25.94 19.85 -24.84
CA GLY A 272 -25.92 18.79 -23.83
C GLY A 272 -25.82 17.36 -24.39
N GLU A 273 -25.61 17.20 -25.70
CA GLU A 273 -25.56 15.87 -26.33
C GLU A 273 -24.34 15.07 -25.87
N MET A 274 -24.56 13.86 -25.33
CA MET A 274 -23.51 12.93 -24.92
C MET A 274 -23.92 11.49 -25.27
N PRO A 275 -23.07 10.72 -25.97
CA PRO A 275 -21.81 11.13 -26.59
C PRO A 275 -22.03 11.95 -27.87
N ILE A 276 -21.16 12.92 -28.14
CA ILE A 276 -21.20 13.69 -29.41
C ILE A 276 -21.09 12.75 -30.62
N ARG A 277 -22.04 12.84 -31.56
CA ARG A 277 -22.06 12.10 -32.83
C ARG A 277 -21.69 13.05 -33.98
N GLY A 278 -20.83 12.60 -34.90
CA GLY A 278 -20.40 13.42 -36.04
C GLY A 278 -19.17 14.26 -35.73
N VAL A 279 -19.10 15.50 -36.20
CA VAL A 279 -17.94 16.38 -35.97
C VAL A 279 -17.96 16.96 -34.55
N ARG A 280 -16.90 16.72 -33.77
CA ARG A 280 -16.62 17.41 -32.51
C ARG A 280 -15.76 18.64 -32.77
N PHE A 281 -16.15 19.81 -32.27
CA PHE A 281 -15.37 21.04 -32.29
C PHE A 281 -14.86 21.35 -30.88
N LYS A 282 -13.53 21.41 -30.69
CA LYS A 282 -12.95 21.85 -29.41
C LYS A 282 -12.42 23.26 -29.56
N CYS A 283 -12.73 24.13 -28.60
CA CYS A 283 -12.10 25.44 -28.54
C CYS A 283 -10.61 25.28 -28.23
N VAL A 284 -9.74 26.00 -28.94
CA VAL A 284 -8.30 25.98 -28.67
C VAL A 284 -7.96 26.85 -27.46
N GLN A 285 -8.74 27.90 -27.21
CA GLN A 285 -8.53 28.84 -26.11
C GLN A 285 -9.20 28.41 -24.80
N CYS A 286 -10.32 27.69 -24.84
CA CYS A 286 -11.01 27.21 -23.64
C CYS A 286 -10.60 25.77 -23.32
N SER A 287 -10.24 25.49 -22.06
CA SER A 287 -9.83 24.16 -21.61
C SER A 287 -10.92 23.10 -21.82
N ASP A 288 -12.18 23.48 -21.58
CA ASP A 288 -13.28 22.54 -21.39
C ASP A 288 -14.48 22.80 -22.29
N PHE A 289 -14.30 23.46 -23.44
CA PHE A 289 -15.40 23.70 -24.38
C PHE A 289 -15.36 22.78 -25.60
N ASP A 290 -16.41 22.00 -25.77
CA ASP A 290 -16.66 21.03 -26.83
C ASP A 290 -18.07 21.20 -27.41
N ALA A 291 -18.18 21.35 -28.73
CA ALA A 291 -19.45 21.51 -29.45
C ALA A 291 -19.65 20.43 -30.53
N CYS A 292 -20.90 20.10 -30.84
CA CYS A 292 -21.26 19.20 -31.95
C CYS A 292 -21.62 19.99 -33.22
N GLU A 293 -21.70 19.31 -34.36
CA GLU A 293 -22.06 19.92 -35.66
C GLU A 293 -23.46 20.55 -35.72
N ASN A 294 -24.36 20.14 -34.83
CA ASN A 294 -25.73 20.65 -34.76
C ASN A 294 -25.89 21.84 -33.82
N ALA A 295 -24.80 22.27 -33.18
CA ALA A 295 -24.79 23.41 -32.28
C ALA A 295 -25.04 24.69 -33.09
N LYS A 296 -26.03 25.49 -32.67
CA LYS A 296 -26.57 26.59 -33.48
C LYS A 296 -25.71 27.85 -33.43
N GLN A 297 -24.79 27.96 -32.48
CA GLN A 297 -24.00 29.17 -32.28
C GLN A 297 -22.62 28.82 -31.70
N PHE A 298 -21.56 28.82 -32.52
CA PHE A 298 -20.15 28.81 -32.07
C PHE A 298 -19.74 30.06 -31.27
N SER A 299 -20.66 30.65 -30.51
CA SER A 299 -20.42 31.77 -29.62
C SER A 299 -19.78 31.24 -28.35
N ALA A 300 -18.56 31.70 -28.09
CA ALA A 300 -17.91 31.49 -26.81
C ALA A 300 -18.82 31.98 -25.66
N PRO A 301 -18.64 31.48 -24.42
CA PRO A 301 -19.36 31.98 -23.24
C PRO A 301 -19.13 33.47 -22.93
N ASP A 302 -18.16 34.12 -23.61
CA ASP A 302 -17.81 35.53 -23.50
C ASP A 302 -17.83 36.18 -24.89
N ASP A 303 -18.72 37.16 -25.08
CA ASP A 303 -19.08 37.81 -26.35
C ASP A 303 -18.01 38.80 -26.87
N SER A 304 -16.75 38.66 -26.45
CA SER A 304 -15.72 39.68 -26.71
C SER A 304 -14.41 39.17 -27.36
N THR A 305 -14.28 37.87 -27.61
CA THR A 305 -13.12 37.31 -28.31
C THR A 305 -13.51 36.30 -29.39
N VAL A 306 -12.96 36.46 -30.60
CA VAL A 306 -13.09 35.46 -31.67
C VAL A 306 -12.30 34.21 -31.25
N HIS A 307 -13.00 33.14 -30.88
CA HIS A 307 -12.37 31.88 -30.50
C HIS A 307 -12.10 31.02 -31.74
N THR A 308 -10.98 30.32 -31.73
CA THR A 308 -10.56 29.42 -32.80
C THR A 308 -10.95 28.00 -32.41
N PHE A 309 -11.79 27.37 -33.23
CA PHE A 309 -12.25 26.01 -32.99
C PHE A 309 -11.49 25.03 -33.87
N LYS A 310 -10.98 23.97 -33.26
CA LYS A 310 -10.37 22.84 -33.97
C LYS A 310 -11.42 21.75 -34.14
N SER A 311 -11.75 21.43 -35.38
CA SER A 311 -12.60 20.27 -35.67
C SER A 311 -11.81 18.98 -35.49
N PHE A 312 -12.37 18.07 -34.73
CA PHE A 312 -11.89 16.70 -34.53
C PHE A 312 -12.68 15.78 -35.46
N VAL A 313 -12.71 16.13 -36.75
CA VAL A 313 -12.87 15.10 -37.77
C VAL A 313 -11.50 14.45 -37.86
N LYS A 314 -11.40 13.14 -37.63
CA LYS A 314 -10.28 12.41 -38.21
C LYS A 314 -10.53 12.40 -39.72
N HIS A 315 -10.28 13.54 -40.38
CA HIS A 315 -10.30 13.66 -41.82
C HIS A 315 -9.30 12.63 -42.32
N VAL A 316 -9.80 11.55 -42.90
CA VAL A 316 -9.02 10.70 -43.81
C VAL A 316 -8.86 11.52 -45.09
N LEU A 317 -8.12 12.62 -45.01
CA LEU A 317 -7.79 13.51 -46.13
C LEU A 317 -6.35 14.02 -46.03
N TYR A 318 -5.49 13.28 -45.33
CA TYR A 318 -4.03 13.47 -45.39
C TYR A 318 -3.25 12.16 -45.59
N LEU A 319 -3.89 11.07 -46.03
CA LEU A 319 -3.23 9.77 -46.22
C LEU A 319 -3.66 9.00 -47.48
N THR A 320 -3.94 9.68 -48.59
CA THR A 320 -4.07 9.01 -49.90
C THR A 320 -3.40 9.76 -51.06
N TYR A 321 -2.31 10.48 -50.80
CA TYR A 321 -1.42 10.93 -51.89
C TYR A 321 0.09 10.77 -51.62
N LYS A 322 0.51 10.21 -50.46
CA LYS A 322 1.95 9.97 -50.19
C LYS A 322 2.40 8.51 -50.16
N HIS A 323 1.51 7.53 -50.31
CA HIS A 323 1.87 6.10 -50.23
C HIS A 323 1.21 5.21 -51.28
N SER A 324 1.43 5.53 -52.57
CA SER A 324 1.31 4.52 -53.63
C SER A 324 2.50 4.59 -54.58
N ILE A 325 3.68 4.24 -54.04
CA ILE A 325 4.70 3.46 -54.74
C ILE A 325 5.17 2.40 -53.72
N GLU A 326 4.50 1.24 -53.76
CA GLU A 326 4.87 -0.17 -53.44
C GLU A 326 5.92 -0.55 -52.37
N PRO A 327 6.04 -1.83 -51.94
CA PRO A 327 5.07 -2.94 -51.88
C PRO A 327 4.97 -3.61 -50.48
N LEU A 328 3.98 -4.48 -50.36
CA LEU A 328 3.73 -5.47 -49.29
C LEU A 328 4.98 -6.24 -48.84
N PHE A 329 5.28 -6.25 -47.54
CA PHE A 329 5.83 -7.40 -46.79
C PHE A 329 5.78 -7.10 -45.29
N ILE A 330 4.86 -7.71 -44.52
CA ILE A 330 5.13 -8.15 -43.13
C ILE A 330 4.26 -9.38 -42.82
N THR A 331 4.95 -10.43 -42.37
CA THR A 331 4.52 -11.75 -41.91
C THR A 331 4.07 -11.70 -40.41
N PRO A 332 3.96 -12.82 -39.66
CA PRO A 332 2.80 -13.11 -38.81
C PRO A 332 2.91 -12.52 -37.39
N THR A 333 1.77 -12.12 -36.83
CA THR A 333 1.64 -11.78 -35.41
C THR A 333 1.74 -13.03 -34.53
N PHE A 334 2.80 -13.13 -33.73
CA PHE A 334 2.83 -14.01 -32.56
C PHE A 334 1.88 -13.43 -31.49
N ASN A 335 0.81 -14.18 -31.21
CA ASN A 335 -0.07 -13.94 -30.07
C ASN A 335 0.57 -14.60 -28.83
N LEU A 336 0.97 -13.81 -27.85
CA LEU A 336 1.20 -14.29 -26.50
C LEU A 336 -0.10 -14.09 -25.71
N ARG A 337 -0.87 -15.16 -25.57
CA ARG A 337 -1.77 -15.37 -24.43
C ARG A 337 -1.58 -16.78 -23.89
N ASN A 338 -1.29 -16.78 -22.59
CA ASN A 338 -1.13 -17.87 -21.62
C ASN A 338 0.20 -18.61 -21.64
#